data_AF-G5BUU7-F1
#
_entry.id   AF-G5BUU7-F1
#
_cell.length_a   1.000
_cell.length_b   1.000
_cell.length_c   1.000
_cell.angle_alpha   90.00
_cell.angle_beta   90.00
_cell.angle_gamma   90.00
#
_symmetry.space_group_name_H-M   'P 1'
#
loop_
_entity.id
_entity.type
_entity.pdbx_description
1 polymer ?
#
loop_
_entity_poly.entity_id
_entity_poly.type
_entity_poly.pdbx_seq_one_letter_code
_entity_poly.pdbx_strand_id
1 'polypeptide(L)'
;LSRMPDNTAMKQQNLPVHQLHFSATVVISIFFGTGVLCLCMGVILRLSAKSAKRIEINYTKICANCAQLPENAFNFDKECTCSIPFYLPEKMEVSEIEK
;
A
#
# COMPACT_ATOMS: atom_id res chain seq x y z
N LEU A 1 27.11 27.14 55.75
CA LEU A 1 26.99 25.83 55.07
C LEU A 1 25.53 25.51 54.65
N SER A 2 24.71 26.48 54.20
CA SER A 2 23.26 26.27 53.93
C SER A 2 22.82 26.68 52.52
N ARG A 3 23.77 26.90 51.60
CA ARG A 3 23.49 27.23 50.19
C ARG A 3 24.40 26.46 49.24
N MET A 4 24.75 25.22 49.61
CA MET A 4 25.48 24.34 48.71
C MET A 4 24.50 23.81 47.66
N PRO A 5 24.71 24.06 46.36
CA PRO A 5 23.86 23.48 45.33
C PRO A 5 24.02 21.95 45.30
N ASP A 6 22.92 21.29 44.99
CA ASP A 6 22.82 19.84 44.86
C ASP A 6 23.72 19.35 43.70
N ASN A 7 24.55 18.33 43.97
CA ASN A 7 25.57 17.80 43.07
C ASN A 7 25.09 16.60 42.24
N THR A 8 23.79 16.38 42.15
CA THR A 8 23.22 15.35 41.30
C THR A 8 23.48 15.63 39.82
N ALA A 9 23.85 14.58 39.06
CA ALA A 9 24.19 14.66 37.63
C ALA A 9 23.09 15.31 36.78
N MET A 10 21.82 15.13 37.19
CA MET A 10 20.65 15.76 36.55
C MET A 10 20.66 17.29 36.68
N LYS A 11 20.93 17.80 37.89
CA LYS A 11 20.96 19.24 38.18
C LYS A 11 22.21 19.92 37.63
N GLN A 12 23.29 19.17 37.48
CA GLN A 12 24.52 19.63 36.84
C GLN A 12 24.53 19.42 35.31
N GLN A 13 23.45 18.91 34.71
CA GLN A 13 23.38 18.62 33.27
C GLN A 13 24.49 17.68 32.76
N ASN A 14 25.05 16.85 33.64
CA ASN A 14 26.07 15.85 33.33
C ASN A 14 25.46 14.46 33.09
N LEU A 15 24.29 14.40 32.44
CA LEU A 15 23.78 13.12 31.98
C LEU A 15 24.69 12.58 30.88
N PRO A 16 24.92 11.26 30.82
CA PRO A 16 25.60 10.65 29.69
C PRO A 16 24.74 10.87 28.44
N VAL A 17 25.23 11.67 27.50
CA VAL A 17 24.59 11.91 26.21
C VAL A 17 25.31 11.08 25.16
N HIS A 18 24.56 10.29 24.41
CA HIS A 18 25.06 9.70 23.18
C HIS A 18 24.90 10.73 22.05
N GLN A 19 26.01 11.32 21.60
CA GLN A 19 26.00 12.29 20.52
C GLN A 19 26.18 11.59 19.18
N LEU A 20 25.12 11.57 18.36
CA LEU A 20 25.17 11.07 16.99
C LEU A 20 25.82 12.12 16.09
N HIS A 21 27.01 11.81 15.58
CA HIS A 21 27.71 12.64 14.60
C HIS A 21 27.35 12.22 13.17
N PHE A 22 26.61 13.09 12.47
CA PHE A 22 26.26 12.89 11.06
C PHE A 22 27.35 13.47 10.14
N SER A 23 28.42 12.69 9.97
CA SER A 23 29.44 12.95 8.95
C SER A 23 28.91 12.62 7.55
N ALA A 24 29.43 13.29 6.51
CA ALA A 24 29.14 13.00 5.12
C ALA A 24 29.29 11.50 4.79
N THR A 25 30.33 10.85 5.30
CA THR A 25 30.57 9.40 5.09
C THR A 25 29.45 8.54 5.67
N VAL A 26 28.95 8.88 6.86
CA VAL A 26 27.86 8.17 7.54
C VAL A 26 26.57 8.33 6.75
N VAL A 27 26.26 9.57 6.35
CA VAL A 27 25.06 9.90 5.57
C VAL A 27 25.08 9.18 4.23
N ILE A 28 26.18 9.27 3.47
CA ILE A 28 26.33 8.62 2.17
C ILE A 28 26.15 7.09 2.31
N SER A 29 26.72 6.48 3.35
CA SER A 29 26.58 5.04 3.60
C SER A 29 25.12 4.64 3.85
N ILE A 30 24.38 5.43 4.62
CA ILE A 30 22.94 5.22 4.88
C ILE A 30 22.14 5.37 3.59
N PHE A 31 22.42 6.37 2.77
CA PHE A 31 21.74 6.58 1.49
C PHE A 31 21.95 5.41 0.53
N PHE A 32 23.18 4.93 0.38
CA PHE A 32 23.45 3.75 -0.45
C PHE A 32 22.79 2.49 0.11
N GLY A 33 22.87 2.24 1.42
CA GLY A 33 22.23 1.09 2.04
C GLY A 33 20.71 1.10 1.84
N THR A 34 20.06 2.23 2.12
CA THR A 34 18.62 2.41 1.94
C THR A 34 18.24 2.30 0.46
N GLY A 35 19.03 2.88 -0.43
CA GLY A 35 18.81 2.81 -1.87
C GLY A 35 18.81 1.38 -2.38
N VAL A 36 19.80 0.56 -2.00
CA VAL A 36 19.86 -0.85 -2.37
C VAL A 36 18.64 -1.61 -1.82
N LEU A 37 18.28 -1.39 -0.55
CA LEU A 37 17.10 -2.01 0.05
C LEU A 37 15.81 -1.66 -0.71
N CYS A 38 15.60 -0.38 -1.02
CA CYS A 38 14.45 0.09 -1.79
C CYS A 38 14.42 -0.51 -3.20
N LEU A 39 15.56 -0.63 -3.87
CA LEU A 39 15.64 -1.25 -5.20
C LEU A 39 15.27 -2.73 -5.15
N CYS A 40 15.83 -3.48 -4.20
CA CYS A 40 15.49 -4.89 -4.01
C CYS A 40 14.00 -5.08 -3.73
N MET A 41 13.46 -4.33 -2.77
CA MET A 41 12.03 -4.39 -2.44
C MET A 41 11.16 -3.98 -3.64
N GLY A 42 11.53 -2.94 -4.37
CA GLY A 42 10.80 -2.48 -5.55
C GLY A 42 10.72 -3.53 -6.64
N VAL A 43 11.81 -4.26 -6.90
CA VAL A 43 11.81 -5.37 -7.87
C VAL A 43 10.91 -6.51 -7.41
N ILE A 44 11.00 -6.90 -6.13
CA ILE A 44 10.14 -7.96 -5.56
C ILE A 44 8.67 -7.58 -5.70
N LEU A 45 8.28 -6.38 -5.25
CA LEU A 45 6.90 -5.90 -5.34
C LEU A 45 6.41 -5.86 -6.79
N ARG A 46 7.26 -5.41 -7.73
CA ARG A 46 6.91 -5.35 -9.15
C ARG A 46 6.64 -6.74 -9.73
N LEU A 47 7.47 -7.73 -9.38
CA LEU A 47 7.28 -9.11 -9.82
C LEU A 47 5.99 -9.70 -9.23
N SER A 48 5.74 -9.50 -7.94
CA SER A 48 4.51 -9.94 -7.28
C SER A 48 3.26 -9.31 -7.92
N ALA A 49 3.28 -8.00 -8.17
CA ALA A 49 2.17 -7.30 -8.80
C ALA A 49 1.90 -7.80 -10.23
N LYS A 50 2.96 -8.12 -10.99
CA LYS A 50 2.83 -8.67 -12.34
C LYS A 50 2.31 -10.11 -12.35
N SER A 51 2.60 -10.88 -11.30
CA SER A 51 2.10 -12.25 -11.15
C SER A 51 0.59 -12.31 -10.91
N ALA A 52 -0.01 -11.23 -10.40
CA ALA A 52 -1.45 -11.16 -10.20
C ALA A 52 -2.17 -11.09 -11.55
N LYS A 53 -2.96 -12.12 -11.86
CA LYS A 53 -3.78 -12.20 -13.07
C LYS A 53 -5.08 -11.41 -12.87
N ARG A 54 -5.43 -10.55 -13.84
CA ARG A 54 -6.67 -9.76 -13.84
C ARG A 54 -7.38 -9.91 -15.18
N ILE A 55 -8.71 -10.04 -15.13
CA ILE A 55 -9.59 -9.92 -16.29
C ILE A 55 -10.49 -8.71 -16.04
N GLU A 56 -10.56 -7.79 -16.99
CA GLU A 56 -11.41 -6.61 -16.93
C GLU A 56 -12.54 -6.75 -17.95
N ILE A 57 -13.79 -6.65 -17.47
CA ILE A 57 -14.99 -6.81 -18.31
C ILE A 57 -15.78 -5.51 -18.27
N ASN A 58 -15.80 -4.80 -19.40
CA ASN A 58 -16.64 -3.61 -19.55
C ASN A 58 -18.03 -4.02 -20.08
N TYR A 59 -19.03 -4.00 -19.21
CA TYR A 59 -20.40 -4.39 -19.54
C TYR A 59 -21.31 -3.22 -19.94
N THR A 60 -20.82 -1.99 -19.89
CA THR A 60 -21.64 -0.78 -20.04
C THR A 60 -22.33 -0.71 -21.40
N LYS A 61 -21.65 -1.09 -22.49
CA LYS A 61 -22.24 -1.10 -23.83
C LYS A 61 -23.09 -2.35 -24.11
N ILE A 62 -22.69 -3.49 -23.56
CA ILE A 62 -23.37 -4.77 -23.80
C ILE A 62 -24.74 -4.78 -23.09
N CYS A 63 -24.81 -4.19 -21.90
CA CYS A 63 -26.02 -4.08 -21.10
C CYS A 63 -26.70 -2.71 -21.20
N ALA A 64 -26.45 -1.97 -22.29
CA ALA A 64 -26.97 -0.60 -22.46
C ALA A 64 -28.52 -0.54 -22.38
N ASN A 65 -29.21 -1.58 -22.83
CA ASN A 65 -30.67 -1.65 -22.77
C ASN A 65 -31.18 -1.64 -21.31
N CYS A 66 -30.45 -2.24 -20.38
CA CYS A 66 -30.78 -2.17 -18.95
C CYS A 66 -30.53 -0.78 -18.37
N ALA A 67 -29.56 -0.04 -18.90
CA ALA A 67 -29.31 1.33 -18.47
C ALA A 67 -30.40 2.32 -18.96
N GLN A 68 -31.06 2.01 -20.09
CA GLN A 68 -32.14 2.83 -20.67
C GLN A 68 -33.53 2.53 -20.09
N LEU A 69 -33.71 1.37 -19.45
CA LEU A 69 -34.96 0.98 -18.79
C LEU A 69 -35.48 1.99 -17.74
N PRO A 70 -34.64 2.53 -16.83
CA PRO A 70 -35.08 3.53 -15.84
C PRO A 70 -35.39 4.91 -16.42
N GLU A 71 -35.05 5.20 -17.68
CA GLU A 71 -35.44 6.47 -18.33
C GLU A 71 -36.95 6.55 -18.59
N ASN A 72 -37.62 5.40 -18.64
CA ASN A 72 -39.07 5.29 -18.78
C ASN A 72 -39.72 5.04 -17.42
N ALA A 73 -40.44 6.04 -16.90
CA ALA A 73 -41.11 5.97 -15.59
C ALA A 73 -42.08 4.77 -15.45
N PHE A 74 -42.63 4.25 -16.56
CA PHE A 74 -43.50 3.06 -16.58
C PHE A 74 -42.77 1.73 -16.40
N ASN A 75 -41.44 1.70 -16.56
CA ASN A 75 -40.63 0.50 -16.43
C ASN A 75 -39.74 0.54 -15.18
N PHE A 76 -39.98 1.46 -14.25
CA PHE A 76 -39.16 1.65 -13.05
C PHE A 76 -39.11 0.41 -12.14
N ASP A 77 -40.19 -0.38 -12.11
CA ASP A 77 -40.31 -1.59 -11.27
C ASP A 77 -40.02 -2.88 -12.06
N LYS A 78 -39.41 -2.78 -13.25
CA LYS A 78 -39.10 -3.95 -14.08
C LYS A 78 -37.65 -4.37 -13.87
N GLU A 79 -37.47 -5.64 -13.53
CA GLU A 79 -36.14 -6.24 -13.41
C GLU A 79 -35.50 -6.43 -14.79
N CYS A 80 -34.22 -6.07 -14.91
CA CYS A 80 -33.44 -6.26 -16.14
C CYS A 80 -32.26 -7.19 -15.88
N THR A 81 -32.21 -8.31 -16.61
CA THR A 81 -31.10 -9.26 -16.51
C THR A 81 -30.21 -9.14 -17.75
N CYS A 82 -28.92 -8.90 -17.53
CA CYS A 82 -27.90 -8.93 -18.58
C CYS A 82 -26.83 -9.94 -18.19
N SER A 83 -26.47 -10.84 -19.11
CA SER A 83 -25.46 -11.87 -18.89
C SER A 83 -24.33 -11.72 -19.90
N ILE A 84 -23.09 -11.82 -19.42
CA ILE A 84 -21.90 -11.68 -20.25
C ILE A 84 -21.06 -12.94 -20.10
N PRO A 85 -20.95 -13.77 -21.15
CA PRO A 85 -20.08 -14.92 -21.10
C PRO A 85 -18.63 -14.45 -21.09
N PHE A 86 -17.84 -15.00 -20.17
CA PHE A 86 -16.40 -14.83 -20.13
C PHE A 86 -15.72 -16.17 -19.92
N TYR A 87 -14.49 -16.28 -20.39
CA TYR A 87 -13.66 -17.46 -20.18
C TYR A 87 -12.36 -17.04 -19.48
N LEU A 88 -11.87 -17.93 -18.62
CA LEU A 88 -10.59 -17.78 -17.95
C LEU A 88 -9.55 -18.53 -18.78
N PRO A 89 -8.61 -17.83 -19.46
CA PRO A 89 -7.61 -18.49 -20.30
C PRO A 89 -6.65 -19.34 -19.47
N GLU A 90 -6.53 -19.06 -18.18
CA GLU A 90 -5.65 -19.76 -17.27
C GLU A 90 -6.34 -19.94 -15.90
N LYS A 91 -5.95 -20.98 -15.16
CA LYS A 91 -6.42 -21.22 -13.80
C LYS A 91 -5.97 -20.07 -12.90
N MET A 92 -6.92 -19.49 -12.17
CA MET A 92 -6.64 -18.52 -11.12
C MET A 92 -6.25 -19.28 -9.86
N GLU A 93 -5.12 -18.93 -9.26
CA GLU A 93 -4.73 -19.44 -7.95
C GLU A 93 -5.54 -18.68 -6.89
N VAL A 94 -6.23 -19.42 -6.02
CA VAL A 94 -6.91 -18.85 -4.86
C VAL A 94 -5.87 -18.75 -3.76
N SER A 95 -5.48 -17.54 -3.38
CA SER A 95 -4.69 -17.33 -2.17
C SER A 95 -5.56 -17.73 -0.99
N GLU A 96 -5.25 -18.85 -0.34
CA GLU A 96 -5.79 -19.20 0.98
C GLU A 96 -5.48 -18.03 1.92
N ILE A 97 -6.52 -17.25 2.24
CA ILE A 97 -6.49 -16.42 3.43
C ILE A 97 -6.48 -17.43 4.57
N GLU A 98 -5.31 -17.59 5.19
CA GLU A 98 -5.10 -18.36 6.41
C GLU A 98 -6.28 -18.09 7.36
N LYS A 99 -7.02 -19.15 7.67
CA LYS A 99 -8.25 -19.11 8.46
C LYS A 99 -7.93 -19.25 9.94
#